data_AF-A0A8T5FC31-F1
#
_entry.id   AF-A0A8T5FC31-F1
#
_cell.length_a   1.000
_cell.length_b   1.000
_cell.length_c   1.000
_cell.angle_alpha   90.00
_cell.angle_beta   90.00
_cell.angle_gamma   90.00
#
_symmetry.space_group_name_H-M   'P 1'
#
loop_
_entity.id
_entity.type
_entity.pdbx_description
1 polymer ?
#
loop_
_entity_poly.entity_id
_entity_poly.type
_entity_poly.pdbx_seq_one_letter_code
_entity_poly.pdbx_strand_id
1 'polypeptide(L)'
;MSDEKDFGFEETKSTILEYFELFKEARSAVGLILFISVLQILLFVGLANIANDETIAVEDKIRAMVGVYSFALAGFISTPIIFYKLIYTSIWKGKKLQKQLSEIQNNFIRKSYLTNFELVEPEIVIKESDEKLEKFVNHLSMVFPDIDRVNSKRIRKKKKAEQYFQHNRKLHWLKKYYFSVNTPLGWYVAQSFENKVTIEDIKTIIRKLSLEKTFTKFGIVGVLKVQRIIILGKEFDESFSEDNIVIAMNELKREFKIDIILETEYGYSTIWID
;
A
#
# COMPACT_ATOMS: atom_id res chain seq x y z
N MET A 1 13.59 -23.06 -1.03
CA MET A 1 13.71 -22.11 -2.17
C MET A 1 12.66 -22.48 -3.19
N SER A 2 11.58 -21.69 -3.32
CA SER A 2 10.67 -21.79 -4.46
C SER A 2 11.36 -21.23 -5.69
N ASP A 3 11.08 -21.78 -6.87
CA ASP A 3 11.52 -21.27 -8.18
C ASP A 3 11.22 -19.76 -8.31
N GLU A 4 12.21 -18.92 -7.99
CA GLU A 4 12.08 -17.47 -7.99
C GLU A 4 12.43 -16.93 -9.38
N LYS A 5 11.51 -16.16 -9.94
CA LYS A 5 11.69 -15.49 -11.22
C LYS A 5 12.58 -14.27 -11.00
N ASP A 6 13.83 -14.31 -11.47
CA ASP A 6 14.69 -13.11 -11.51
C ASP A 6 14.17 -12.18 -12.61
N PHE A 7 13.61 -11.04 -12.19
CA PHE A 7 13.09 -10.05 -13.13
C PHE A 7 14.25 -9.25 -13.71
N GLY A 8 14.45 -9.36 -15.02
CA GLY A 8 15.38 -8.51 -15.74
C GLY A 8 14.99 -7.03 -15.65
N PHE A 9 15.97 -6.14 -15.85
CA PHE A 9 15.74 -4.69 -15.85
C PHE A 9 14.67 -4.26 -16.86
N GLU A 10 14.68 -4.84 -18.07
CA GLU A 10 13.69 -4.54 -19.11
C GLU A 10 12.29 -5.07 -18.77
N GLU A 11 12.18 -6.25 -18.15
CA GLU A 11 10.88 -6.79 -17.70
C GLU A 11 10.27 -5.92 -16.60
N THR A 12 11.11 -5.44 -15.69
CA THR A 12 10.72 -4.52 -14.61
C THR A 12 10.20 -3.20 -15.18
N LYS A 13 10.95 -2.60 -16.11
CA LYS A 13 10.57 -1.35 -16.78
C LYS A 13 9.28 -1.49 -17.57
N SER A 14 9.13 -2.57 -18.34
CA SER A 14 7.90 -2.87 -19.10
C SER A 14 6.69 -2.99 -18.18
N THR A 15 6.82 -3.75 -17.09
CA THR A 15 5.72 -3.96 -16.13
C THR A 15 5.26 -2.65 -15.48
N ILE A 16 6.21 -1.78 -15.09
CA ILE A 16 5.89 -0.45 -14.51
C ILE A 16 5.19 0.42 -15.54
N LEU A 17 5.67 0.42 -16.78
CA LEU A 17 5.12 1.23 -17.86
C LEU A 17 3.70 0.78 -18.23
N GLU A 18 3.47 -0.53 -18.38
CA GLU A 18 2.15 -1.12 -18.63
C GLU A 18 1.15 -0.79 -17.50
N TYR A 19 1.59 -0.81 -16.24
CA TYR A 19 0.74 -0.42 -15.12
C TYR A 19 0.38 1.08 -15.17
N PHE A 20 1.35 1.93 -15.51
CA PHE A 20 1.12 3.37 -15.63
C PHE A 20 0.16 3.71 -16.78
N GLU A 21 0.30 3.05 -17.92
CA GLU A 21 -0.61 3.19 -19.06
C GLU A 21 -2.03 2.77 -18.68
N LEU A 22 -2.19 1.61 -18.04
CA LEU A 22 -3.49 1.13 -17.56
C LEU A 22 -4.13 2.11 -16.56
N PHE A 23 -3.33 2.67 -15.64
CA PHE A 23 -3.82 3.68 -14.70
C PHE A 23 -4.27 4.97 -15.41
N LYS A 24 -3.50 5.43 -16.41
CA LYS A 24 -3.82 6.62 -17.20
C LYS A 24 -5.11 6.44 -18.00
N GLU A 25 -5.28 5.28 -18.64
CA GLU A 25 -6.50 4.92 -19.37
C GLU A 25 -7.71 4.89 -18.44
N ALA A 26 -7.59 4.22 -17.29
CA ALA A 26 -8.67 4.14 -16.29
C ALA A 26 -9.07 5.53 -15.79
N ARG A 27 -8.09 6.38 -15.46
CA ARG A 27 -8.35 7.75 -15.00
C ARG A 27 -9.03 8.60 -16.08
N SER A 28 -8.55 8.54 -17.32
CA SER A 28 -9.15 9.27 -18.45
C SER A 28 -10.60 8.86 -18.66
N ALA A 29 -10.88 7.57 -18.57
CA ALA A 29 -12.21 7.05 -18.81
C ALA A 29 -13.18 7.36 -17.66
N VAL A 30 -12.74 7.34 -16.40
CA VAL A 30 -13.52 7.85 -15.26
C VAL A 30 -13.85 9.35 -15.45
N GLY A 31 -12.87 10.15 -15.89
CA GLY A 31 -13.08 11.55 -16.21
C GLY A 31 -14.13 11.76 -17.31
N LEU A 32 -14.07 10.95 -18.37
CA LEU A 32 -15.05 10.97 -19.47
C LEU A 32 -16.45 10.56 -19.00
N ILE A 33 -16.58 9.54 -18.15
CA ILE A 33 -17.86 9.14 -17.57
C ILE A 33 -18.45 10.29 -16.74
N LEU A 34 -17.68 10.90 -15.86
CA LEU A 34 -18.13 12.05 -15.06
C LEU A 34 -18.57 13.21 -15.94
N PHE A 35 -17.81 13.51 -17.00
CA PHE A 35 -18.16 14.55 -17.96
C PHE A 35 -19.49 14.25 -18.68
N ILE A 36 -19.68 13.02 -19.17
CA ILE A 36 -20.93 12.60 -19.82
C ILE A 36 -22.10 12.69 -18.84
N SER A 37 -21.93 12.25 -17.58
CA SER A 37 -22.97 12.35 -16.56
C SER A 37 -23.37 13.79 -16.26
N VAL A 38 -22.40 14.71 -16.15
CA VAL A 38 -22.68 16.14 -15.97
C VAL A 38 -23.40 16.72 -17.19
N LEU A 39 -22.97 16.38 -18.40
CA LEU A 39 -23.61 16.82 -19.64
C LEU A 39 -25.06 16.34 -19.73
N GLN A 40 -25.33 15.08 -19.35
CA GLN A 40 -26.69 14.53 -19.29
C GLN A 40 -27.55 15.32 -18.30
N ILE A 41 -27.05 15.62 -17.10
CA ILE A 41 -27.79 16.41 -16.11
C ILE A 41 -28.12 17.81 -16.67
N LEU A 42 -27.16 18.48 -17.29
CA LEU A 42 -27.38 19.80 -17.89
C LEU A 42 -28.42 19.76 -19.02
N LEU A 43 -28.43 18.71 -19.84
CA LEU A 43 -29.44 18.49 -20.88
C LEU A 43 -30.84 18.29 -20.28
N PHE A 44 -30.96 17.52 -19.19
CA PHE A 44 -32.24 17.35 -18.48
C PHE A 44 -32.75 18.65 -17.87
N VAL A 45 -31.87 19.47 -17.28
CA VAL A 45 -32.24 20.79 -16.73
C VAL A 45 -32.69 21.74 -17.84
N GLY A 46 -31.95 21.78 -18.96
CA GLY A 46 -32.32 22.58 -20.13
C GLY A 46 -33.68 22.19 -20.69
N LEU A 47 -33.98 20.89 -20.77
CA LEU A 47 -35.30 20.38 -21.14
C LEU A 47 -36.41 20.80 -20.17
N ALA A 48 -36.19 20.68 -18.86
CA ALA A 48 -37.18 21.05 -17.87
C ALA A 48 -37.58 22.53 -18.01
N ASN A 49 -36.60 23.39 -18.32
CA ASN A 49 -36.84 24.80 -18.59
C ASN A 49 -37.65 25.01 -19.89
N ILE A 50 -37.33 24.30 -20.99
CA ILE A 50 -38.07 24.38 -22.26
C ILE A 50 -39.50 23.84 -22.12
N ALA A 51 -39.68 22.76 -21.35
CA ALA A 51 -40.99 22.16 -21.12
C ALA A 51 -41.93 23.13 -20.39
N ASN A 52 -41.39 23.86 -19.40
CA ASN A 52 -42.11 24.81 -18.57
C ASN A 52 -42.33 26.19 -19.22
N ASP A 53 -41.71 26.47 -20.37
CA ASP A 53 -41.86 27.76 -21.07
C ASP A 53 -43.13 27.78 -21.93
N GLU A 54 -44.12 28.59 -21.57
CA GLU A 54 -45.40 28.71 -22.26
C GLU A 54 -45.31 29.40 -23.64
N THR A 55 -44.18 30.04 -23.95
CA THR A 55 -44.00 30.81 -25.20
C THR A 55 -43.57 29.97 -26.40
N ILE A 56 -43.13 28.72 -26.16
CA ILE A 56 -42.59 27.83 -27.19
C ILE A 56 -43.72 26.99 -27.80
N ALA A 57 -43.74 26.92 -29.14
CA ALA A 57 -44.69 26.09 -29.88
C ALA A 57 -44.60 24.61 -29.47
N VAL A 58 -45.74 23.94 -29.36
CA VAL A 58 -45.86 22.54 -28.92
C VAL A 58 -45.03 21.59 -29.80
N GLU A 59 -44.96 21.87 -31.10
CA GLU A 59 -44.22 21.05 -32.07
C GLU A 59 -42.70 21.10 -31.84
N ASP A 60 -42.18 22.27 -31.48
CA ASP A 60 -40.76 22.45 -31.13
C ASP A 60 -40.42 21.81 -29.78
N LYS A 61 -41.35 21.84 -28.80
CA LYS A 61 -41.21 21.11 -27.53
C LYS A 61 -41.11 19.60 -27.75
N ILE A 62 -41.97 19.04 -28.61
CA ILE A 62 -41.95 17.60 -28.94
C ILE A 62 -40.64 17.22 -29.63
N ARG A 63 -40.18 18.02 -30.61
CA ARG A 63 -38.92 17.76 -31.31
C ARG A 63 -37.70 17.83 -30.37
N ALA A 64 -37.67 18.78 -29.44
CA ALA A 64 -36.64 18.88 -28.41
C ALA A 64 -36.64 17.68 -27.46
N MET A 65 -37.82 17.23 -26.99
CA MET A 65 -37.94 16.05 -26.14
C MET A 65 -37.46 14.78 -26.84
N VAL A 66 -37.85 14.55 -28.10
CA VAL A 66 -37.43 13.37 -28.87
C VAL A 66 -35.91 13.34 -29.07
N GLY A 67 -35.30 14.49 -29.39
CA GLY A 67 -33.84 14.60 -29.55
C GLY A 67 -33.08 14.25 -28.27
N VAL A 68 -33.54 14.76 -27.12
CA VAL A 68 -32.88 14.52 -25.84
C VAL A 68 -33.15 13.11 -25.30
N TYR A 69 -34.35 12.55 -25.50
CA TYR A 69 -34.61 11.15 -25.19
C TYR A 69 -33.70 10.21 -25.99
N SER A 70 -33.49 10.49 -27.28
CA SER A 70 -32.59 9.71 -28.13
C SER A 70 -31.13 9.78 -27.66
N PHE A 71 -30.68 10.98 -27.25
CA PHE A 71 -29.35 11.18 -26.67
C PHE A 71 -29.19 10.50 -25.30
N ALA A 72 -30.22 10.56 -24.45
CA ALA A 72 -30.25 9.90 -23.16
C ALA A 72 -30.19 8.38 -23.31
N LEU A 73 -30.93 7.82 -24.29
CA LEU A 73 -30.91 6.38 -24.59
C LEU A 73 -29.52 5.94 -25.07
N ALA A 74 -28.91 6.68 -26.00
CA ALA A 74 -27.57 6.40 -26.49
C ALA A 74 -26.51 6.49 -25.38
N GLY A 75 -26.62 7.48 -24.50
CA GLY A 75 -25.79 7.63 -23.30
C GLY A 75 -25.99 6.48 -22.31
N PHE A 76 -27.23 6.06 -22.08
CA PHE A 76 -27.58 4.97 -21.17
C PHE A 76 -27.07 3.60 -21.66
N ILE A 77 -26.99 3.39 -22.99
CA ILE A 77 -26.45 2.15 -23.56
C ILE A 77 -24.91 2.18 -23.60
N SER A 78 -24.31 3.29 -24.01
CA SER A 78 -22.85 3.40 -24.17
C SER A 78 -22.08 3.41 -22.85
N THR A 79 -22.63 4.06 -21.80
CA THR A 79 -22.00 4.16 -20.48
C THR A 79 -21.71 2.79 -19.83
N PRO A 80 -22.66 1.85 -19.71
CA PRO A 80 -22.40 0.53 -19.12
C PRO A 80 -21.44 -0.33 -19.94
N ILE A 81 -21.41 -0.18 -21.27
CA ILE A 81 -20.45 -0.90 -22.14
C ILE A 81 -19.02 -0.41 -21.87
N ILE A 82 -18.82 0.91 -21.84
CA ILE A 82 -17.52 1.52 -21.52
C ILE A 82 -17.11 1.15 -20.09
N PHE A 83 -18.05 1.23 -19.13
CA PHE A 83 -17.83 0.88 -17.74
C PHE A 83 -17.46 -0.60 -17.56
N TYR A 84 -18.16 -1.50 -18.23
CA TYR A 84 -17.87 -2.94 -18.20
C TYR A 84 -16.47 -3.23 -18.74
N LYS A 85 -16.10 -2.65 -19.89
CA LYS A 85 -14.77 -2.82 -20.48
C LYS A 85 -13.67 -2.30 -19.54
N LEU A 86 -13.88 -1.14 -18.90
CA LEU A 86 -12.94 -0.57 -17.93
C LEU A 86 -12.79 -1.43 -16.69
N ILE A 87 -13.90 -1.87 -16.11
CA ILE A 87 -13.89 -2.74 -14.93
C ILE A 87 -13.21 -4.06 -15.25
N TYR A 88 -13.56 -4.70 -16.37
CA TYR A 88 -12.99 -5.98 -16.76
C TYR A 88 -11.47 -5.87 -16.97
N THR A 89 -11.03 -4.89 -17.76
CA THR A 89 -9.59 -4.68 -18.04
C THR A 89 -8.82 -4.28 -16.79
N SER A 90 -9.35 -3.33 -15.99
CA SER A 90 -8.69 -2.86 -14.77
C SER A 90 -8.62 -3.94 -13.70
N ILE A 91 -9.66 -4.77 -13.54
CA ILE A 91 -9.65 -5.84 -12.54
C ILE A 91 -8.73 -6.98 -12.99
N TRP A 92 -8.83 -7.47 -14.23
CA TRP A 92 -8.04 -8.63 -14.65
C TRP A 92 -6.57 -8.28 -14.92
N LYS A 93 -6.29 -7.28 -15.77
CA LYS A 93 -4.91 -6.88 -16.05
C LYS A 93 -4.29 -6.21 -14.83
N GLY A 94 -5.04 -5.36 -14.13
CA GLY A 94 -4.55 -4.69 -12.93
C GLY A 94 -4.18 -5.67 -11.82
N LYS A 95 -4.95 -6.75 -11.58
CA LYS A 95 -4.57 -7.78 -10.59
C LYS A 95 -3.28 -8.48 -10.97
N LYS A 96 -3.09 -8.85 -12.24
CA LYS A 96 -1.87 -9.52 -12.71
C LYS A 96 -0.66 -8.60 -12.57
N LEU A 97 -0.77 -7.37 -13.07
CA LEU A 97 0.30 -6.36 -12.96
C LEU A 97 0.61 -6.01 -11.51
N GLN A 98 -0.41 -5.90 -10.64
CA GLN A 98 -0.21 -5.65 -9.22
C GLN A 98 0.54 -6.78 -8.53
N LYS A 99 0.27 -8.04 -8.90
CA LYS A 99 1.05 -9.18 -8.40
C LYS A 99 2.50 -9.10 -8.85
N GLN A 100 2.75 -8.84 -10.14
CA GLN A 100 4.10 -8.70 -10.69
C GLN A 100 4.87 -7.52 -10.07
N LEU A 101 4.22 -6.37 -9.88
CA LEU A 101 4.81 -5.22 -9.21
C LEU A 101 5.11 -5.51 -7.73
N SER A 102 4.24 -6.24 -7.04
CA SER A 102 4.53 -6.68 -5.67
C SER A 102 5.73 -7.62 -5.62
N GLU A 103 5.88 -8.53 -6.58
CA GLU A 103 7.03 -9.44 -6.66
C GLU A 103 8.32 -8.66 -6.93
N ILE A 104 8.29 -7.73 -7.91
CA ILE A 104 9.40 -6.82 -8.20
C ILE A 104 9.79 -6.00 -6.96
N GLN A 105 8.80 -5.43 -6.27
CA GLN A 105 9.04 -4.65 -5.05
C GLN A 105 9.70 -5.51 -3.96
N ASN A 106 9.26 -6.75 -3.75
CA ASN A 106 9.87 -7.65 -2.78
C ASN A 106 11.31 -8.01 -3.19
N ASN A 107 11.58 -8.24 -4.47
CA ASN A 107 12.93 -8.47 -4.97
C ASN A 107 13.85 -7.26 -4.75
N PHE A 108 13.35 -6.04 -4.97
CA PHE A 108 14.09 -4.82 -4.65
C PHE A 108 14.34 -4.66 -3.16
N ILE A 109 13.34 -4.93 -2.31
CA ILE A 109 13.48 -4.92 -0.85
C ILE A 109 14.58 -5.90 -0.43
N ARG A 110 14.55 -7.13 -0.93
CA ARG A 110 15.54 -8.17 -0.60
C ARG A 110 16.95 -7.77 -1.05
N LYS A 111 17.11 -7.28 -2.28
CA LYS A 111 18.39 -6.76 -2.78
C LYS A 111 18.87 -5.57 -1.93
N SER A 112 17.97 -4.67 -1.56
CA SER A 112 18.30 -3.48 -0.75
C SER A 112 18.67 -3.84 0.69
N TYR A 113 18.05 -4.86 1.29
CA TYR A 113 18.50 -5.38 2.58
C TYR A 113 19.92 -5.93 2.46
N LEU A 114 20.20 -6.80 1.48
CA LEU A 114 21.55 -7.35 1.31
C LEU A 114 22.61 -6.26 1.08
N THR A 115 22.31 -5.25 0.27
CA THR A 115 23.30 -4.19 -0.03
C THR A 115 23.42 -3.14 1.05
N ASN A 116 22.33 -2.75 1.71
CA ASN A 116 22.33 -1.61 2.63
C ASN A 116 22.43 -2.05 4.08
N PHE A 117 21.83 -3.20 4.45
CA PHE A 117 21.87 -3.62 5.84
C PHE A 117 23.26 -4.08 6.28
N GLU A 118 23.97 -4.76 5.39
CA GLU A 118 25.28 -5.34 5.68
C GLU A 118 26.44 -4.36 5.49
N LEU A 119 26.26 -3.29 4.69
CA LEU A 119 27.38 -2.46 4.21
C LEU A 119 27.34 -0.99 4.65
N VAL A 120 26.25 -0.51 5.25
CA VAL A 120 26.08 0.92 5.55
C VAL A 120 25.87 1.13 7.05
N GLU A 121 26.73 1.94 7.68
CA GLU A 121 26.50 2.38 9.05
C GLU A 121 25.41 3.47 9.09
N PRO A 122 24.37 3.32 9.92
CA PRO A 122 23.28 4.30 9.97
C PRO A 122 23.72 5.59 10.68
N GLU A 123 23.67 6.71 9.96
CA GLU A 123 23.98 8.03 10.52
C GLU A 123 22.90 8.49 11.50
N ILE A 124 23.30 8.94 12.70
CA ILE A 124 22.38 9.60 13.63
C ILE A 124 22.33 11.10 13.31
N VAL A 125 21.23 11.53 12.71
CA VAL A 125 21.05 12.93 12.30
C VAL A 125 20.60 13.82 13.47
N ILE A 126 19.86 13.26 14.45
CA ILE A 126 19.30 14.01 15.59
C ILE A 126 19.81 13.41 16.90
N LYS A 127 20.78 14.08 17.53
CA LYS A 127 21.49 13.60 18.74
C LYS A 127 20.65 13.51 20.02
N GLU A 128 19.48 14.14 20.08
CA GLU A 128 18.61 14.11 21.28
C GLU A 128 17.47 13.07 21.19
N SER A 129 17.49 12.20 20.19
CA SER A 129 16.49 11.12 19.99
C SER A 129 17.03 9.80 20.53
N ASP A 130 16.16 8.81 20.74
CA ASP A 130 16.50 7.40 20.87
C ASP A 130 17.40 6.99 19.69
N GLU A 131 18.68 6.83 19.97
CA GLU A 131 19.71 6.49 19.00
C GLU A 131 19.41 5.16 18.31
N LYS A 132 18.87 4.18 19.04
CA LYS A 132 18.51 2.87 18.48
C LYS A 132 17.39 3.03 17.45
N LEU A 133 16.40 3.86 17.75
CA LEU A 133 15.28 4.10 16.85
C LEU A 133 15.67 4.93 15.63
N GLU A 134 16.50 5.96 15.82
CA GLU A 134 17.04 6.75 14.71
C GLU A 134 17.84 5.87 13.75
N LYS A 135 18.75 5.05 14.28
CA LYS A 135 19.54 4.11 13.47
C LYS A 135 18.63 3.16 12.70
N PHE A 136 17.67 2.54 13.39
CA PHE A 136 16.72 1.61 12.79
C PHE A 136 15.90 2.26 11.66
N VAL A 137 15.34 3.45 11.89
CA VAL A 137 14.54 4.18 10.90
C VAL A 137 15.36 4.58 9.69
N ASN A 138 16.59 5.06 9.89
CA ASN A 138 17.46 5.47 8.81
C ASN A 138 17.84 4.27 7.94
N HIS A 139 18.10 3.12 8.56
CA HIS A 139 18.34 1.87 7.85
C HIS A 139 17.13 1.39 7.05
N LEU A 140 15.95 1.39 7.67
CA LEU A 140 14.71 1.06 6.97
C LEU A 140 14.40 2.02 5.83
N SER A 141 14.81 3.27 5.92
CA SER A 141 14.64 4.25 4.83
C SER A 141 15.47 3.88 3.59
N MET A 142 16.61 3.19 3.76
CA MET A 142 17.41 2.70 2.64
C MET A 142 16.76 1.51 1.91
N VAL A 143 15.87 0.79 2.58
CA VAL A 143 15.19 -0.40 2.04
C VAL A 143 13.79 -0.07 1.52
N PHE A 144 13.08 0.84 2.20
CA PHE A 144 11.67 1.11 1.94
C PHE A 144 11.47 2.58 1.53
N PRO A 145 11.18 2.85 0.24
CA PRO A 145 10.95 4.20 -0.26
C PRO A 145 9.81 4.95 0.46
N ASP A 146 8.78 4.23 0.89
CA ASP A 146 7.68 4.81 1.66
C ASP A 146 8.13 5.31 3.04
N ILE A 147 9.06 4.60 3.68
CA ILE A 147 9.65 4.98 4.96
C ILE A 147 10.58 6.17 4.76
N ASP A 148 11.44 6.13 3.73
CA ASP A 148 12.31 7.27 3.39
C ASP A 148 11.50 8.55 3.20
N ARG A 149 10.40 8.50 2.44
CA ARG A 149 9.56 9.67 2.21
C ARG A 149 9.03 10.28 3.51
N VAL A 150 8.71 9.45 4.51
CA VAL A 150 8.26 9.92 5.84
C VAL A 150 9.45 10.44 6.65
N ASN A 151 10.56 9.72 6.64
CA ASN A 151 11.76 10.04 7.39
C ASN A 151 12.43 11.33 6.88
N SER A 152 12.61 11.48 5.58
CA SER A 152 13.09 12.70 4.92
C SER A 152 12.25 13.93 5.29
N LYS A 153 10.92 13.79 5.35
CA LYS A 153 10.03 14.89 5.80
C LYS A 153 10.23 15.22 7.27
N ARG A 154 10.43 14.20 8.12
CA ARG A 154 10.69 14.35 9.56
C ARG A 154 12.01 15.07 9.80
N ILE A 155 13.10 14.66 9.12
CA ILE A 155 14.44 15.27 9.21
C ILE A 155 14.39 16.74 8.80
N ARG A 156 13.73 17.08 7.68
CA ARG A 156 13.51 18.48 7.26
C ARG A 156 12.80 19.32 8.32
N LYS A 157 11.89 18.71 9.08
CA LYS A 157 11.15 19.37 10.17
C LYS A 157 11.90 19.34 11.51
N LYS A 158 13.11 18.76 11.57
CA LYS A 158 13.92 18.60 12.78
C LYS A 158 13.13 17.93 13.92
N LYS A 159 12.38 16.88 13.59
CA LYS A 159 11.54 16.14 14.55
C LYS A 159 12.18 14.79 14.88
N LYS A 160 12.09 14.38 16.15
CA LYS A 160 12.66 13.12 16.64
C LYS A 160 11.90 11.91 16.09
N ALA A 161 12.55 10.74 15.98
CA ALA A 161 11.95 9.55 15.39
C ALA A 161 10.72 9.06 16.17
N GLU A 162 10.74 9.11 17.50
CA GLU A 162 9.64 8.64 18.36
C GLU A 162 8.36 9.42 18.06
N GLN A 163 8.48 10.73 17.80
CA GLN A 163 7.36 11.60 17.49
C GLN A 163 6.59 11.19 16.22
N TYR A 164 7.25 10.51 15.28
CA TYR A 164 6.65 10.08 14.02
C TYR A 164 6.30 8.60 14.00
N PHE A 165 7.13 7.76 14.61
CA PHE A 165 7.06 6.31 14.43
C PHE A 165 6.56 5.55 15.65
N GLN A 166 6.66 6.13 16.85
CA GLN A 166 6.12 5.55 18.09
C GLN A 166 4.85 6.28 18.57
N HIS A 167 4.67 7.56 18.19
CA HIS A 167 3.64 8.43 18.76
C HIS A 167 2.29 8.42 18.04
N ASN A 168 1.89 7.32 17.41
CA ASN A 168 0.59 7.24 16.73
C ASN A 168 -0.57 7.17 17.74
N ARG A 169 -0.92 8.34 18.32
CA ARG A 169 -1.94 8.56 19.36
C ARG A 169 -3.37 8.15 18.97
N LYS A 170 -3.61 7.64 17.75
CA LYS A 170 -4.95 7.30 17.24
C LYS A 170 -5.31 5.82 17.35
N LEU A 171 -4.33 4.91 17.48
CA LEU A 171 -4.56 3.47 17.54
C LEU A 171 -3.82 2.90 18.74
N HIS A 172 -4.59 2.47 19.74
CA HIS A 172 -4.03 2.03 21.04
C HIS A 172 -3.10 0.82 20.91
N TRP A 173 -3.35 -0.07 19.94
CA TRP A 173 -2.56 -1.29 19.74
C TRP A 173 -1.16 -1.01 19.17
N LEU A 174 -1.00 0.02 18.32
CA LEU A 174 0.29 0.40 17.74
C LEU A 174 1.31 0.89 18.78
N LYS A 175 0.85 1.39 19.92
CA LYS A 175 1.71 1.87 21.01
C LYS A 175 2.62 0.79 21.59
N LYS A 176 2.28 -0.49 21.35
CA LYS A 176 3.04 -1.64 21.87
C LYS A 176 4.22 -2.01 20.98
N TYR A 177 4.25 -1.51 19.75
CA TYR A 177 5.29 -1.80 18.78
C TYR A 177 6.41 -0.76 18.88
N TYR A 178 7.63 -1.22 18.62
CA TYR A 178 8.83 -0.41 18.64
C TYR A 178 8.83 0.66 17.53
N PHE A 179 8.23 0.33 16.38
CA PHE A 179 8.09 1.20 15.23
C PHE A 179 6.77 0.92 14.53
N SER A 180 6.13 1.97 14.01
CA SER A 180 4.95 1.84 13.16
C SER A 180 4.86 2.97 12.13
N VAL A 181 4.49 2.63 10.89
CA VAL A 181 4.21 3.61 9.85
C VAL A 181 3.11 3.12 8.93
N ASN A 182 2.21 4.03 8.54
CA ASN A 182 1.15 3.75 7.59
C ASN A 182 1.64 4.07 6.17
N THR A 183 1.59 3.07 5.29
CA THR A 183 1.89 3.22 3.86
C THR A 183 0.61 3.11 3.03
N PRO A 184 0.63 3.45 1.74
CA PRO A 184 -0.53 3.24 0.87
C PRO A 184 -0.98 1.77 0.78
N LEU A 185 -0.09 0.81 1.01
CA LEU A 185 -0.33 -0.63 0.90
C LEU A 185 -0.75 -1.29 2.22
N GLY A 186 -0.47 -0.63 3.35
CA GLY A 186 -0.80 -1.10 4.69
C GLY A 186 0.15 -0.60 5.76
N TRP A 187 -0.04 -1.08 6.99
CA TRP A 187 0.84 -0.78 8.11
C TRP A 187 2.11 -1.62 8.05
N TYR A 188 3.24 -0.94 8.29
CA TYR A 188 4.53 -1.54 8.57
C TYR A 188 4.74 -1.38 10.07
N VAL A 189 5.05 -2.46 10.75
CA VAL A 189 5.25 -2.47 12.21
C VAL A 189 6.55 -3.20 12.53
N ALA A 190 7.26 -2.78 13.58
CA ALA A 190 8.40 -3.52 14.08
C ALA A 190 8.26 -3.83 15.58
N GLN A 191 8.70 -5.02 15.95
CA GLN A 191 8.79 -5.45 17.34
C GLN A 191 10.26 -5.70 17.68
N SER A 192 10.78 -4.99 18.70
CA SER A 192 12.11 -5.22 19.23
C SER A 192 12.04 -6.20 20.41
N PHE A 193 12.99 -7.12 20.47
CA PHE A 193 13.20 -8.10 21.53
C PHE A 193 14.59 -7.92 22.13
N GLU A 194 14.65 -7.74 23.45
CA GLU A 194 15.91 -7.71 24.19
C GLU A 194 16.35 -9.12 24.62
N ASN A 195 15.40 -10.05 24.74
CA ASN A 195 15.66 -11.46 25.04
C ASN A 195 15.77 -12.28 23.75
N LYS A 196 16.31 -13.50 23.88
CA LYS A 196 16.37 -14.49 22.81
C LYS A 196 14.98 -14.74 22.21
N VAL A 197 14.85 -14.51 20.90
CA VAL A 197 13.61 -14.65 20.15
C VAL A 197 13.38 -16.11 19.80
N THR A 198 12.14 -16.57 20.01
CA THR A 198 11.69 -17.92 19.67
C THR A 198 10.61 -17.92 18.59
N ILE A 199 10.39 -19.07 17.94
CA ILE A 199 9.27 -19.26 17.01
C ILE A 199 7.90 -19.02 17.69
N GLU A 200 7.77 -19.34 18.98
CA GLU A 200 6.50 -19.12 19.69
C GLU A 200 6.22 -17.62 19.91
N ASP A 201 7.25 -16.80 20.05
CA ASP A 201 7.09 -15.34 20.07
C ASP A 201 6.51 -14.84 18.74
N ILE A 202 7.04 -15.33 17.61
CA ILE A 202 6.52 -14.99 16.28
C ILE A 202 5.07 -15.45 16.12
N LYS A 203 4.74 -16.69 16.51
CA LYS A 203 3.36 -17.21 16.50
C LYS A 203 2.43 -16.34 17.35
N THR A 204 2.89 -15.90 18.51
CA THR A 204 2.14 -15.03 19.41
C THR A 204 1.85 -13.68 18.76
N ILE A 205 2.82 -13.06 18.09
CA ILE A 205 2.59 -11.82 17.36
C ILE A 205 1.62 -12.03 16.21
N ILE A 206 1.76 -13.13 15.45
CA ILE A 206 0.85 -13.44 14.34
C ILE A 206 -0.59 -13.57 14.84
N ARG A 207 -0.81 -14.28 15.95
CA ARG A 207 -2.13 -14.39 16.59
C ARG A 207 -2.67 -13.02 17.02
N LYS A 208 -1.84 -12.14 17.60
CA LYS A 208 -2.27 -10.79 18.02
C LYS A 208 -2.70 -9.95 16.81
N LEU A 209 -1.89 -9.92 15.76
CA LEU A 209 -2.16 -9.14 14.56
C LEU A 209 -3.34 -9.66 13.75
N SER A 210 -3.57 -10.98 13.75
CA SER A 210 -4.73 -11.56 13.06
C SER A 210 -6.06 -11.27 13.78
N LEU A 211 -6.02 -10.95 15.08
CA LEU A 211 -7.18 -10.54 15.87
C LEU A 211 -7.45 -9.03 15.76
N GLU A 212 -6.41 -8.20 15.61
CA GLU A 212 -6.50 -6.73 15.56
C GLU A 212 -6.87 -6.20 14.15
N LYS A 213 -7.93 -6.73 13.55
CA LYS A 213 -8.30 -6.42 12.15
C LYS A 213 -9.16 -5.16 11.96
N THR A 214 -9.80 -4.61 13.00
CA THR A 214 -10.80 -3.55 12.83
C THR A 214 -10.47 -2.29 13.62
N PHE A 215 -10.71 -1.13 13.01
CA PHE A 215 -10.72 0.16 13.69
C PHE A 215 -12.00 0.91 13.34
N THR A 216 -12.60 1.57 14.33
CA THR A 216 -13.78 2.39 14.11
C THR A 216 -13.37 3.86 14.17
N LYS A 217 -13.60 4.61 13.09
CA LYS A 217 -13.33 6.05 13.04
C LYS A 217 -14.54 6.77 12.46
N PHE A 218 -15.11 7.71 13.22
CA PHE A 218 -16.30 8.48 12.81
C PHE A 218 -17.47 7.59 12.32
N GLY A 219 -17.73 6.47 13.00
CA GLY A 219 -18.79 5.53 12.62
C GLY A 219 -18.47 4.60 11.44
N ILE A 220 -17.31 4.76 10.79
CA ILE A 220 -16.84 3.88 9.72
C ILE A 220 -15.92 2.81 10.33
N VAL A 221 -16.31 1.55 10.19
CA VAL A 221 -15.44 0.40 10.50
C VAL A 221 -14.48 0.20 9.33
N GLY A 222 -13.21 0.49 9.55
CA GLY A 222 -12.14 0.19 8.62
C GLY A 222 -11.40 -1.07 9.02
N VAL A 223 -10.81 -1.76 8.04
CA VAL A 223 -9.92 -2.90 8.28
C VAL A 223 -8.48 -2.40 8.36
N LEU A 224 -7.80 -2.67 9.48
CA LEU A 224 -6.37 -2.47 9.60
C LEU A 224 -5.66 -3.60 8.86
N LYS A 225 -5.06 -3.26 7.73
CA LYS A 225 -4.22 -4.19 6.98
C LYS A 225 -2.77 -3.98 7.38
N VAL A 226 -2.23 -4.88 8.19
CA VAL A 226 -0.77 -5.00 8.35
C VAL A 226 -0.23 -5.68 7.11
N GLN A 227 0.76 -5.07 6.47
CA GLN A 227 1.37 -5.64 5.28
C GLN A 227 2.68 -6.34 5.60
N ARG A 228 3.49 -5.76 6.48
CA ARG A 228 4.83 -6.24 6.81
C ARG A 228 5.11 -6.00 8.29
N ILE A 229 5.61 -7.02 8.97
CA ILE A 229 6.17 -6.91 10.31
C ILE A 229 7.66 -7.18 10.28
N ILE A 230 8.42 -6.38 11.01
CA ILE A 230 9.86 -6.52 11.17
C ILE A 230 10.13 -6.97 12.60
N ILE A 231 10.73 -8.14 12.75
CA ILE A 231 11.16 -8.69 14.04
C ILE A 231 12.62 -8.33 14.21
N LEU A 232 12.91 -7.51 15.22
CA LEU A 232 14.26 -7.10 15.57
C LEU A 232 14.65 -7.79 16.87
N GLY A 233 15.73 -8.57 16.86
CA GLY A 233 16.22 -9.28 18.04
C GLY A 233 17.75 -9.27 18.11
N LYS A 234 18.29 -9.34 19.33
CA LYS A 234 19.74 -9.46 19.56
C LYS A 234 20.23 -10.92 19.50
N GLU A 235 19.35 -11.87 19.78
CA GLU A 235 19.63 -13.30 19.76
C GLU A 235 18.39 -14.07 19.30
N PHE A 236 18.59 -15.17 18.59
CA PHE A 236 17.54 -16.05 18.08
C PHE A 236 17.83 -17.50 18.46
N ASP A 237 16.79 -18.32 18.63
CA ASP A 237 16.94 -19.76 18.88
C ASP A 237 17.34 -20.56 17.64
N GLU A 238 17.65 -21.84 17.83
CA GLU A 238 18.10 -22.74 16.78
C GLU A 238 17.07 -22.96 15.66
N SER A 239 15.80 -22.62 15.91
CA SER A 239 14.74 -22.68 14.89
C SER A 239 14.98 -21.68 13.76
N PHE A 240 15.82 -20.66 13.98
CA PHE A 240 16.21 -19.66 12.99
C PHE A 240 17.54 -19.96 12.30
N SER A 241 18.11 -21.14 12.50
CA SER A 241 19.25 -21.61 11.71
C SER A 241 18.87 -21.79 10.23
N GLU A 242 19.86 -21.69 9.33
CA GLU A 242 19.64 -21.75 7.87
C GLU A 242 18.83 -22.97 7.43
N ASP A 243 19.06 -24.12 8.08
CA ASP A 243 18.39 -25.39 7.76
C ASP A 243 16.92 -25.42 8.22
N ASN A 244 16.61 -24.78 9.34
CA ASN A 244 15.31 -24.89 10.00
C ASN A 244 14.37 -23.72 9.68
N ILE A 245 14.92 -22.54 9.38
CA ILE A 245 14.14 -21.31 9.25
C ILE A 245 13.15 -21.38 8.09
N VAL A 246 13.52 -22.02 6.97
CA VAL A 246 12.64 -22.20 5.82
C VAL A 246 11.40 -23.01 6.20
N ILE A 247 11.58 -24.09 6.97
CA ILE A 247 10.49 -24.94 7.43
C ILE A 247 9.62 -24.15 8.42
N ALA A 248 10.25 -23.53 9.42
CA ALA A 248 9.56 -22.74 10.43
C ALA A 248 8.70 -21.63 9.80
N MET A 249 9.23 -20.88 8.83
CA MET A 249 8.52 -19.76 8.19
C MET A 249 7.40 -20.20 7.25
N ASN A 250 7.51 -21.39 6.63
CA ASN A 250 6.46 -21.97 5.77
C ASN A 250 5.29 -22.55 6.58
N GLU A 251 5.53 -23.05 7.79
CA GLU A 251 4.46 -23.55 8.68
C GLU A 251 3.59 -22.42 9.26
N LEU A 252 4.08 -21.18 9.27
CA LEU A 252 3.34 -20.03 9.77
C LEU A 252 2.22 -19.62 8.80
N LYS A 253 0.97 -19.87 9.20
CA LYS A 253 -0.21 -19.35 8.49
C LYS A 253 -0.36 -17.85 8.73
N ARG A 254 -0.04 -17.03 7.73
CA ARG A 254 -0.06 -15.56 7.81
C ARG A 254 -0.53 -14.89 6.52
N GLU A 255 -1.16 -13.73 6.65
CA GLU A 255 -1.64 -12.87 5.55
C GLU A 255 -0.68 -11.71 5.22
N PHE A 256 0.43 -11.61 5.96
CA PHE A 256 1.39 -10.50 5.89
C PHE A 256 2.84 -11.02 5.88
N LYS A 257 3.73 -10.16 5.41
CA LYS A 257 5.18 -10.41 5.29
C LYS A 257 5.87 -10.28 6.64
N ILE A 258 6.87 -11.11 6.94
CA ILE A 258 7.66 -11.05 8.18
C ILE A 258 9.13 -10.99 7.80
N ASP A 259 9.80 -9.92 8.20
CA ASP A 259 11.26 -9.81 8.09
C ASP A 259 11.86 -10.07 9.47
N ILE A 260 12.96 -10.81 9.53
CA ILE A 260 13.68 -11.13 10.76
C ILE A 260 15.09 -10.56 10.63
N ILE A 261 15.42 -9.67 11.55
CA ILE A 261 16.62 -8.86 11.54
C ILE A 261 17.35 -9.07 12.87
N LEU A 262 18.64 -9.41 12.77
CA LEU A 262 19.56 -9.50 13.89
C LEU A 262 20.17 -8.12 14.14
N GLU A 263 20.01 -7.62 15.36
CA GLU A 263 20.69 -6.43 15.84
C GLU A 263 22.08 -6.82 16.36
N THR A 264 23.13 -6.24 15.78
CA THR A 264 24.52 -6.41 16.23
C THR A 264 25.01 -5.10 16.86
N GLU A 265 26.19 -5.14 17.51
CA GLU A 265 26.81 -3.95 18.10
C GLU A 265 27.04 -2.84 17.07
N TYR A 266 27.36 -3.22 15.83
CA TYR A 266 27.77 -2.30 14.76
C TYR A 266 26.66 -2.03 13.73
N GLY A 267 25.53 -2.73 13.78
CA GLY A 267 24.47 -2.55 12.80
C GLY A 267 23.39 -3.63 12.83
N TYR A 268 22.95 -4.05 11.65
CA TYR A 268 21.86 -4.99 11.48
C TYR A 268 22.22 -6.03 10.42
N SER A 269 21.94 -7.30 10.67
CA SER A 269 22.06 -8.36 9.64
C SER A 269 20.72 -9.05 9.40
N THR A 270 20.58 -9.63 8.22
CA THR A 270 19.34 -10.27 7.81
C THR A 270 19.37 -11.74 8.19
N ILE A 271 18.32 -12.21 8.87
CA ILE A 271 18.07 -13.64 9.10
C ILE A 271 17.04 -14.17 8.09
N TRP A 272 15.95 -13.43 7.87
CA TRP A 272 14.89 -13.82 6.93
C TRP A 272 14.21 -12.61 6.31
N ILE A 273 13.89 -12.69 5.02
CA ILE A 273 13.06 -11.70 4.32
C ILE A 273 12.02 -12.43 3.51
N ASP A 274 10.80 -11.89 3.58
CA ASP A 274 9.60 -12.44 2.96
C ASP A 274 9.17 -11.71 1.69
#